data_AF-X1HCQ1-F1
#
_entry.id   AF-X1HCQ1-F1
#
_cell.length_a   1.000
_cell.length_b   1.000
_cell.length_c   1.000
_cell.angle_alpha   90.00
_cell.angle_beta   90.00
_cell.angle_gamma   90.00
#
_symmetry.space_group_name_H-M   'P 1'
#
loop_
_entity.id
_entity.type
_entity.pdbx_description
1 polymer ?
#
loop_
_entity_poly.entity_id
_entity_poly.type
_entity_poly.pdbx_seq_one_letter_code
_entity_poly.pdbx_strand_id
1 'polypeptide(L)'
;GLRAFTPLVTACPGCGRTTSVFFQELAKTVQEHVRAKMPEWRIKYDGVENLTLAVMGCVVNGPGESKHANIGISLPGTGEAPAAPVFIDGAKAMTLRGENIAHEFVGIVEEYVARKFTARA
;
A
#
# COMPACT_ATOMS: atom_id res chain seq x y z
N GLY A 1 -7.96 -10.36 -20.11
CA GLY A 1 -7.43 -10.60 -18.76
C GLY A 1 -6.23 -9.70 -18.57
N LEU A 2 -6.40 -8.61 -17.81
CA LEU A 2 -5.32 -7.66 -17.53
C LEU A 2 -4.35 -8.33 -16.55
N ARG A 3 -3.25 -8.85 -17.07
CA ARG A 3 -2.12 -9.31 -16.27
C ARG A 3 -1.55 -8.08 -15.56
N ALA A 4 -1.63 -8.03 -14.24
CA ALA A 4 -1.05 -6.98 -13.43
C ALA A 4 0.48 -7.15 -13.43
N PHE A 5 1.17 -6.52 -14.38
CA PHE A 5 2.62 -6.59 -14.55
C PHE A 5 3.40 -5.67 -13.58
N THR A 6 2.71 -5.00 -12.67
CA THR A 6 3.28 -4.13 -11.64
C THR A 6 2.23 -4.03 -10.54
N PRO A 7 2.59 -3.99 -9.24
CA PRO A 7 1.62 -3.72 -8.19
C PRO A 7 0.84 -2.47 -8.55
N LEU A 8 -0.47 -2.65 -8.73
CA LEU A 8 -1.37 -1.60 -9.18
C LEU A 8 -1.58 -0.63 -8.02
N VAL A 9 -0.74 0.39 -7.93
CA VAL A 9 -0.96 1.49 -7.00
C VAL A 9 -2.13 2.32 -7.52
N THR A 10 -3.34 1.96 -7.11
CA THR A 10 -4.54 2.77 -7.37
C THR A 10 -4.49 4.02 -6.48
N ALA A 11 -3.89 5.08 -6.99
CA ALA A 11 -3.99 6.41 -6.41
C ALA A 11 -5.23 7.10 -7.01
N CYS A 12 -6.24 7.37 -6.18
CA CYS A 12 -7.42 8.12 -6.61
C CYS A 12 -6.97 9.51 -7.13
N PRO A 13 -7.38 9.95 -8.34
CA PRO A 13 -7.00 11.25 -8.86
C PRO A 13 -7.55 12.30 -7.91
N GLY A 14 -6.67 13.06 -7.26
CA GLY A 14 -6.99 13.97 -6.16
C GLY A 14 -8.18 14.86 -6.47
N CYS A 15 -9.37 14.44 -6.02
CA CYS A 15 -10.51 15.30 -5.84
C CYS A 15 -10.13 16.31 -4.74
N GLY A 16 -10.53 17.58 -4.83
CA GLY A 16 -10.10 18.71 -4.00
C GLY A 16 -10.33 18.63 -2.48
N ARG A 17 -10.46 17.42 -1.91
CA ARG A 17 -10.49 17.07 -0.49
C ARG A 17 -9.15 16.54 0.04
N THR A 18 -8.21 16.14 -0.84
CA THR A 18 -6.87 15.66 -0.46
C THR A 18 -5.80 16.06 -1.47
N THR A 19 -5.44 17.35 -1.46
CA THR A 19 -4.25 17.91 -2.11
C THR A 19 -3.03 17.84 -1.19
N SER A 20 -2.85 16.72 -0.47
CA SER A 20 -1.73 16.59 0.46
C SER A 20 -0.51 16.12 -0.33
N VAL A 21 0.51 16.98 -0.47
CA VAL A 21 1.83 16.63 -1.03
C VAL A 21 2.35 15.33 -0.40
N PHE A 22 2.07 15.16 0.89
CA PHE A 22 2.29 13.94 1.66
C PHE A 22 1.72 12.66 1.04
N PHE A 23 0.51 12.69 0.46
CA PHE A 23 -0.08 11.52 -0.21
C PHE A 23 0.70 11.12 -1.46
N GLN A 24 1.07 12.10 -2.28
CA GLN A 24 1.83 11.85 -3.51
C GLN A 24 3.23 11.34 -3.17
N GLU A 25 3.88 11.92 -2.16
CA GLU A 25 5.17 11.45 -1.66
C GLU A 25 5.08 10.03 -1.11
N LEU A 26 4.09 9.72 -0.27
CA LEU A 26 3.88 8.37 0.26
C LEU A 26 3.67 7.35 -0.86
N ALA A 27 2.75 7.61 -1.78
CA ALA A 27 2.45 6.71 -2.89
C ALA A 27 3.71 6.47 -3.74
N LYS A 28 4.48 7.53 -4.01
CA LYS A 28 5.74 7.46 -4.75
C LYS A 28 6.78 6.63 -4.00
N THR A 29 7.03 6.89 -2.72
CA THR A 29 8.00 6.15 -1.89
C THR A 29 7.68 4.66 -1.85
N VAL A 30 6.40 4.30 -1.63
CA VAL A 30 5.97 2.90 -1.61
C VAL A 30 6.15 2.25 -2.98
N GLN A 31 5.73 2.94 -4.04
CA GLN A 31 5.87 2.42 -5.40
C GLN A 31 7.33 2.20 -5.79
N GLU A 32 8.21 3.15 -5.46
CA GLU A 32 9.65 3.06 -5.72
C GLU A 32 10.29 1.91 -4.92
N HIS A 33 9.96 1.79 -3.64
CA HIS A 33 10.47 0.72 -2.79
C HIS A 33 10.05 -0.66 -3.32
N VAL A 34 8.75 -0.86 -3.61
CA VAL A 34 8.25 -2.13 -4.13
C VAL A 34 8.90 -2.44 -5.47
N ARG A 35 9.01 -1.47 -6.40
CA ARG A 35 9.71 -1.68 -7.67
C ARG A 35 11.17 -2.09 -7.49
N ALA A 36 11.88 -1.49 -6.53
CA ALA A 36 13.26 -1.82 -6.23
C ALA A 36 13.40 -3.22 -5.61
N LYS A 37 12.45 -3.64 -4.78
CA LYS A 37 12.45 -4.96 -4.12
C LYS A 37 11.91 -6.10 -4.97
N MET A 38 11.06 -5.83 -5.96
CA MET A 38 10.44 -6.86 -6.80
C MET A 38 11.44 -7.84 -7.47
N PRO A 39 12.60 -7.42 -8.00
CA PRO A 39 13.60 -8.36 -8.53
C PRO A 39 14.12 -9.34 -7.47
N GLU A 40 14.42 -8.84 -6.27
CA GLU A 40 14.87 -9.65 -5.13
C GLU A 40 13.76 -10.59 -4.67
N TRP A 41 12.55 -10.07 -4.49
CA TRP A 41 11.40 -10.86 -4.07
C TRP A 41 11.01 -11.92 -5.09
N ARG A 42 11.10 -11.66 -6.40
CA ARG A 42 10.79 -12.63 -7.44
C ARG A 42 11.72 -13.85 -7.41
N ILE A 43 12.95 -13.66 -6.94
CA ILE A 43 13.92 -14.75 -6.74
C ILE A 43 13.62 -15.47 -5.42
N LYS A 44 13.30 -14.71 -4.36
CA LYS A 44 13.16 -15.23 -2.99
C LYS A 44 11.80 -15.84 -2.68
N TYR A 45 10.72 -15.39 -3.30
CA TYR A 45 9.34 -15.70 -2.92
C TYR A 45 8.53 -16.16 -4.13
N ASP A 46 7.90 -17.33 -4.02
CA ASP A 46 7.05 -17.84 -5.09
C ASP A 46 5.69 -17.14 -5.12
N GLY A 47 5.24 -16.74 -6.30
CA GLY A 47 3.93 -16.09 -6.48
C GLY A 47 3.85 -14.61 -6.06
N VAL A 48 4.97 -13.98 -5.65
CA VAL A 48 5.01 -12.57 -5.23
C VAL A 48 4.57 -11.58 -6.31
N GLU A 49 4.61 -11.99 -7.58
CA GLU A 49 4.07 -11.22 -8.70
C GLU A 49 2.57 -10.96 -8.63
N ASN A 50 1.84 -11.70 -7.79
CA ASN A 50 0.42 -11.48 -7.53
C ASN A 50 0.15 -10.48 -6.39
N LEU A 51 1.19 -9.89 -5.77
CA LEU A 51 1.03 -8.90 -4.72
C LEU A 51 0.28 -7.66 -5.24
N THR A 52 -0.86 -7.35 -4.62
CA THR A 52 -1.64 -6.14 -4.89
C THR A 52 -1.59 -5.17 -3.72
N LEU A 53 -1.21 -3.92 -3.99
CA LEU A 53 -1.05 -2.88 -2.97
C LEU A 53 -1.87 -1.64 -3.33
N ALA A 54 -2.65 -1.11 -2.38
CA ALA A 54 -3.47 0.09 -2.58
C ALA A 54 -3.05 1.26 -1.67
N VAL A 55 -2.80 2.44 -2.26
CA VAL A 55 -2.53 3.68 -1.51
C VAL A 55 -3.65 4.66 -1.81
N MET A 56 -4.58 4.83 -0.89
CA MET A 56 -5.79 5.63 -1.12
C MET A 56 -5.78 6.93 -0.32
N GLY A 57 -6.02 8.04 -1.03
CA GLY A 57 -5.99 9.39 -0.48
C GLY A 57 -7.24 9.77 0.29
N CYS A 58 -8.29 8.94 0.35
CA CYS A 58 -9.50 9.26 1.10
C CYS A 58 -10.25 7.98 1.49
N VAL A 59 -10.76 7.94 2.72
CA VAL A 59 -11.59 6.83 3.29
C VAL A 59 -12.80 6.50 2.41
N VAL A 60 -13.33 7.47 1.66
CA VAL A 60 -14.64 7.39 0.98
C VAL A 60 -14.66 6.35 -0.17
N ASN A 61 -13.52 6.06 -0.80
CA ASN A 61 -13.40 4.95 -1.77
C ASN A 61 -12.68 3.71 -1.18
N GLY A 62 -12.23 3.79 0.08
CA GLY A 62 -11.39 2.82 0.76
C GLY A 62 -11.95 1.39 0.89
N PRO A 63 -13.18 1.17 1.38
CA PRO A 63 -13.58 -0.17 1.79
C PRO A 63 -13.89 -1.15 0.63
N GLY A 64 -14.17 -0.64 -0.58
CA GLY A 64 -14.47 -1.48 -1.75
C GLY A 64 -13.22 -1.93 -2.52
N GLU A 65 -12.24 -1.03 -2.71
CA GLU A 65 -10.99 -1.34 -3.42
C GLU A 65 -9.93 -1.97 -2.50
N SER A 66 -9.84 -1.58 -1.21
CA SER A 66 -8.93 -2.22 -0.24
C SER A 66 -9.27 -3.67 0.06
N LYS A 67 -10.50 -4.12 -0.22
CA LYS A 67 -10.89 -5.54 -0.11
C LYS A 67 -10.27 -6.43 -1.21
N HIS A 68 -9.90 -5.84 -2.34
CA HIS A 68 -9.28 -6.55 -3.45
C HIS A 68 -7.75 -6.46 -3.44
N ALA A 69 -7.20 -5.57 -2.59
CA ALA A 69 -5.77 -5.45 -2.37
C ALA A 69 -5.32 -6.34 -1.20
N ASN A 70 -4.13 -6.95 -1.31
CA ASN A 70 -3.52 -7.67 -0.20
C ASN A 70 -3.16 -6.73 0.95
N ILE A 71 -2.70 -5.53 0.64
CA ILE A 71 -2.37 -4.51 1.63
C ILE A 71 -2.77 -3.13 1.12
N GLY A 72 -3.30 -2.29 2.00
CA GLY A 72 -3.58 -0.92 1.65
C GLY A 72 -3.55 0.04 2.82
N ILE A 73 -3.29 1.30 2.52
CA ILE A 73 -3.28 2.40 3.47
C ILE A 73 -4.26 3.47 3.03
N SER A 74 -5.04 3.97 3.98
CA SER A 74 -5.92 5.11 3.77
C SER A 74 -5.36 6.28 4.55
N LEU A 75 -5.06 7.37 3.84
CA LEU A 75 -4.58 8.60 4.48
C LEU A 75 -5.74 9.48 4.93
N PRO A 76 -5.55 10.25 6.02
CA PRO A 76 -6.53 11.21 6.50
C PRO A 76 -6.69 12.37 5.52
N GLY A 77 -7.89 12.96 5.47
CA GLY A 77 -8.17 14.16 4.70
C GLY A 77 -7.50 15.42 5.25
N THR A 78 -7.52 16.50 4.47
CA THR A 78 -7.03 17.80 4.93
C THR A 78 -7.80 18.27 6.17
N GLY A 79 -7.13 18.44 7.31
CA GLY A 79 -7.73 18.88 8.58
C GLY A 79 -8.16 17.76 9.53
N GLU A 80 -7.94 16.49 9.17
CA GLU A 80 -8.15 15.34 10.06
C GLU A 80 -6.87 15.00 10.85
N ALA A 81 -7.04 14.29 11.98
CA ALA A 81 -5.90 13.82 12.76
C ALA A 81 -4.96 12.96 11.90
N PRO A 82 -3.61 13.05 12.08
CA PRO A 82 -2.63 12.34 11.28
C PRO A 82 -2.62 10.84 11.62
N ALA A 83 -3.67 10.15 11.21
CA ALA A 83 -3.93 8.75 11.47
C ALA A 83 -4.28 8.06 10.15
N ALA A 84 -3.45 7.10 9.76
CA ALA A 84 -3.57 6.36 8.51
C ALA A 84 -3.90 4.90 8.80
N PRO A 85 -5.19 4.49 8.74
CA PRO A 85 -5.54 3.09 8.90
C PRO A 85 -4.94 2.22 7.79
N VAL A 86 -4.36 1.10 8.20
CA VAL A 86 -3.78 0.07 7.33
C VAL A 86 -4.69 -1.14 7.32
N PHE A 87 -4.96 -1.63 6.11
CA PHE A 87 -5.79 -2.79 5.82
C PHE A 87 -4.92 -3.89 5.23
N ILE A 88 -5.09 -5.12 5.69
CA ILE A 88 -4.41 -6.31 5.18
C ILE A 88 -5.49 -7.35 4.88
N ASP A 89 -5.48 -7.92 3.68
CA ASP A 89 -6.47 -8.88 3.17
C ASP A 89 -7.91 -8.41 3.42
N GLY A 90 -8.17 -7.11 3.20
CA GLY A 90 -9.48 -6.49 3.37
C GLY A 90 -9.94 -6.22 4.82
N ALA A 91 -9.13 -6.55 5.82
CA ALA A 91 -9.41 -6.28 7.24
C ALA A 91 -8.51 -5.17 7.78
N LYS A 92 -9.06 -4.29 8.64
CA LYS A 92 -8.25 -3.27 9.33
C LYS A 92 -7.27 -3.96 10.28
N ALA A 93 -5.98 -3.86 10.00
CA ALA A 93 -4.92 -4.45 10.81
C ALA A 93 -4.43 -3.49 11.90
N MET A 94 -4.16 -2.24 11.52
CA MET A 94 -3.60 -1.24 12.43
C MET A 94 -3.86 0.19 11.95
N THR A 95 -3.33 1.18 12.68
CA THR A 95 -3.42 2.60 12.30
C THR A 95 -2.09 3.26 12.59
N LEU A 96 -1.42 3.70 11.53
CA LEU A 96 -0.13 4.40 11.61
C LEU A 96 -0.37 5.87 11.92
N ARG A 97 0.55 6.51 12.64
CA ARG A 97 0.43 7.92 13.06
C ARG A 97 1.78 8.60 13.01
N GLY A 98 1.77 9.91 12.79
CA GLY A 98 2.97 10.74 12.78
C GLY A 98 3.62 10.85 11.39
N GLU A 99 4.87 11.29 11.37
CA GLU A 99 5.59 11.63 10.12
C GLU A 99 6.23 10.39 9.46
N ASN A 100 6.41 9.30 10.20
CA ASN A 100 7.10 8.10 9.74
C ASN A 100 6.19 7.05 9.08
N ILE A 101 4.95 7.41 8.75
CA ILE A 101 3.95 6.50 8.17
C ILE A 101 4.48 5.81 6.90
N ALA A 102 5.27 6.51 6.08
CA ALA A 102 5.85 5.94 4.88
C ALA A 102 6.79 4.77 5.17
N HIS A 103 7.73 4.96 6.09
CA HIS A 103 8.70 3.95 6.45
C HIS A 103 8.04 2.77 7.19
N GLU A 104 7.12 3.06 8.11
CA GLU A 104 6.37 2.02 8.81
C GLU A 104 5.53 1.18 7.84
N PHE A 105 4.85 1.83 6.89
CA PHE A 105 4.05 1.12 5.90
C PHE A 105 4.91 0.25 4.98
N VAL A 106 6.07 0.74 4.55
CA VAL A 106 7.06 -0.07 3.81
C VAL A 106 7.45 -1.32 4.60
N GLY A 107 7.79 -1.17 5.89
CA GLY A 107 8.12 -2.32 6.75
C GLY A 107 7.00 -3.35 6.84
N ILE A 108 5.74 -2.91 6.95
CA ILE A 108 4.57 -3.79 6.95
C ILE A 108 4.44 -4.54 5.62
N VAL A 109 4.73 -3.89 4.48
CA VAL A 109 4.72 -4.56 3.17
C VAL A 109 5.80 -5.64 3.11
N GLU A 110 7.02 -5.35 3.57
CA GLU A 110 8.12 -6.33 3.59
C GLU A 110 7.77 -7.55 4.46
N GLU A 111 7.24 -7.31 5.66
CA GLU A 111 6.78 -8.37 6.56
C GLU A 111 5.63 -9.17 5.95
N TYR A 112 4.66 -8.50 5.33
CA TYR A 112 3.54 -9.16 4.68
C TYR A 112 4.03 -10.08 3.56
N VAL A 113 4.95 -9.61 2.71
CA VAL A 113 5.53 -10.43 1.63
C VAL A 113 6.24 -11.65 2.20
N ALA A 114 7.06 -11.46 3.24
CA ALA A 114 7.80 -12.55 3.89
C ALA A 114 6.88 -13.59 4.57
N ARG A 115 5.71 -13.16 5.06
CA ARG A 115 4.73 -14.05 5.71
C ARG A 115 3.79 -14.72 4.73
N LYS A 116 3.36 -14.02 3.68
CA LYS A 116 2.33 -14.49 2.74
C LYS A 116 2.89 -15.42 1.67
N PHE A 117 4.07 -15.09 1.13
CA PHE A 117 4.65 -15.84 0.03
C PHE A 117 5.69 -16.83 0.54
N THR A 118 5.63 -18.04 0.01
CA THR A 118 6.57 -19.10 0.36
C THR A 118 7.97 -18.74 -0.11
N ALA A 119 8.94 -18.79 0.78
CA ALA A 119 10.34 -18.65 0.40
C ALA A 119 10.71 -19.79 -0.56
N ARG A 120 11.27 -19.45 -1.72
CA ARG A 120 11.84 -20.42 -2.64
C ARG A 120 13.03 -21.09 -1.94
N ALA A 121 13.01 -22.42 -1.93
CA ALA A 121 14.07 -23.27 -1.39
C ALA A 121 15.30 -23.28 -2.30
#